data_AF-A0A2L0F1J9-F1
#
_entry.id   AF-A0A2L0F1J9-F1
#
_cell.length_a   1.000
_cell.length_b   1.000
_cell.length_c   1.000
_cell.angle_alpha   90.00
_cell.angle_beta   90.00
_cell.angle_gamma   90.00
#
_symmetry.space_group_name_H-M   'P 1'
#
loop_
_entity.id
_entity.type
_entity.pdbx_description
1 polymer ?
#
loop_
_entity_poly.entity_id
_entity_poly.type
_entity_poly.pdbx_seq_one_letter_code
_entity_poly.pdbx_strand_id
1 'polypeptide(L)'
;MRQTVSSAVSILLVAAASIHCGGAGAAGGAGHEQRPQGHEHGRREHRHGADGHGPDGHGAHGPRPSPGQPAADPRDDELRAVAAIHGGAGPWAVAGYRMGRYAIAKLGLLQGSFDLEVVHHSPRNVQFSCIADGAAAATGASLGKLNLSLVEATEAGVETTYRRKSTGQAITLRPSAAFRARFRDVPREKLEPAGREVLSLPDAEVFEEVSTPPASAPE
;
A
#
# COMPACT_ATOMS: atom_id res chain seq x y z
N MET A 1 50.41 2.93 43.32
CA MET A 1 49.95 2.42 42.01
C MET A 1 48.47 2.76 41.91
N ARG A 2 48.07 3.85 41.22
CA ARG A 2 47.64 3.90 39.80
C ARG A 2 46.71 2.72 39.47
N GLN A 3 45.46 2.90 39.06
CA GLN A 3 45.09 3.49 37.76
C GLN A 3 43.67 4.09 37.78
N THR A 4 43.55 5.28 37.19
CA THR A 4 42.32 5.88 36.68
C THR A 4 42.08 5.35 35.26
N VAL A 5 40.85 4.94 34.95
CA VAL A 5 40.43 4.62 33.57
C VAL A 5 39.57 5.76 33.04
N SER A 6 40.10 6.41 32.01
CA SER A 6 39.51 7.53 31.27
C SER A 6 38.56 6.99 30.20
N SER A 7 37.32 7.50 30.15
CA SER A 7 36.38 7.20 29.06
C SER A 7 36.56 8.25 27.96
N ALA A 8 36.95 7.80 26.78
CA ALA A 8 37.05 8.63 25.58
C ALA A 8 35.67 8.80 24.94
N VAL A 9 35.23 10.05 24.81
CA VAL A 9 34.05 10.46 24.05
C VAL A 9 34.48 10.72 22.61
N SER A 10 33.99 9.91 21.67
CA SER A 10 34.17 10.14 20.24
C SER A 10 33.03 11.03 19.72
N ILE A 11 33.35 12.30 19.49
CA ILE A 11 32.49 13.26 18.79
C ILE A 11 32.68 13.02 17.28
N LEU A 12 31.62 12.59 16.59
CA LEU A 12 31.59 12.48 15.14
C LEU A 12 31.23 13.86 14.55
N LEU A 13 32.13 14.43 13.75
CA LEU A 13 31.87 15.63 12.97
C LEU A 13 30.85 15.34 11.85
N VAL A 14 29.79 16.16 11.79
CA VAL A 14 28.92 16.28 10.61
C VAL A 14 29.54 17.30 9.67
N ALA A 15 29.95 16.86 8.47
CA ALA A 15 30.36 17.75 7.39
C ALA A 15 29.11 18.23 6.63
N ALA A 16 28.85 19.53 6.69
CA ALA A 16 27.86 20.21 5.85
C ALA A 16 28.43 20.40 4.44
N ALA A 17 27.79 19.83 3.43
CA ALA A 17 28.08 20.09 2.02
C ALA A 17 27.07 21.10 1.47
N SER A 18 27.55 22.31 1.18
CA SER A 18 26.80 23.38 0.53
C SER A 18 26.63 23.10 -0.96
N ILE A 19 25.39 23.04 -1.43
CA ILE A 19 25.05 22.92 -2.85
C ILE A 19 25.23 24.28 -3.53
N HIS A 20 26.17 24.36 -4.47
CA HIS A 20 26.33 25.48 -5.40
C HIS A 20 25.17 25.47 -6.42
N CYS A 21 24.46 26.59 -6.52
CA CYS A 21 23.58 26.89 -7.65
C CYS A 21 24.42 27.31 -8.85
N GLY A 22 24.57 26.42 -9.84
CA GLY A 22 25.12 26.75 -11.15
C GLY A 22 24.00 27.10 -12.12
N GLY A 23 23.96 28.37 -12.55
CA GLY A 23 23.13 28.82 -13.66
C GLY A 23 23.74 28.42 -15.00
N ALA A 24 22.89 28.04 -15.96
CA ALA A 24 23.25 27.89 -17.36
C ALA A 24 22.24 28.64 -18.23
N GLY A 25 22.79 29.55 -19.05
CA GLY A 25 22.07 30.49 -19.89
C GLY A 25 21.46 29.88 -21.15
N ALA A 26 20.64 30.72 -21.77
CA ALA A 26 19.88 30.49 -22.99
C ALA A 26 20.69 30.75 -24.28
N ALA A 27 20.17 30.16 -25.37
CA ALA A 27 20.35 30.43 -26.81
C ALA A 27 20.73 29.10 -27.52
N GLY A 28 20.11 28.63 -28.61
CA GLY A 28 19.17 29.16 -29.58
C GLY A 28 19.30 28.25 -30.83
N GLY A 29 18.29 28.19 -31.71
CA GLY A 29 18.50 27.68 -33.07
C GLY A 29 17.47 26.69 -33.61
N ALA A 30 16.55 27.26 -34.41
CA ALA A 30 16.11 26.78 -35.72
C ALA A 30 15.61 25.33 -35.91
N GLY A 31 14.29 25.24 -36.06
CA GLY A 31 13.68 24.89 -37.36
C GLY A 31 13.74 23.44 -37.83
N HIS A 32 12.62 22.72 -37.70
CA HIS A 32 12.09 22.00 -38.87
C HIS A 32 10.58 21.82 -38.79
N GLU A 33 9.95 22.30 -39.84
CA GLU A 33 8.54 22.29 -40.16
C GLU A 33 8.15 20.89 -40.64
N GLN A 34 7.19 20.23 -39.99
CA GLN A 34 6.54 19.04 -40.55
C GLN A 34 5.02 19.23 -40.53
N ARG A 35 4.48 19.34 -41.75
CA ARG A 35 3.07 19.47 -42.12
C ARG A 35 2.26 18.27 -41.59
N PRO A 36 1.06 18.49 -41.04
CA PRO A 36 0.09 17.41 -40.89
C PRO A 36 -0.57 17.12 -42.24
N GLN A 37 -0.47 15.88 -42.70
CA GLN A 37 -1.27 15.36 -43.81
C GLN A 37 -2.68 15.04 -43.27
N GLY A 38 -3.67 15.71 -43.85
CA GLY A 38 -5.07 15.37 -43.64
C GLY A 38 -5.41 14.04 -44.28
N HIS A 39 -6.26 13.27 -43.61
CA HIS A 39 -7.10 12.27 -44.25
C HIS A 39 -8.56 12.53 -43.91
N GLU A 40 -9.30 12.83 -44.97
CA GLU A 40 -10.73 13.04 -45.05
C GLU A 40 -11.55 11.75 -44.89
N HIS A 41 -12.77 11.96 -44.39
CA HIS A 41 -14.04 11.35 -44.77
C HIS A 41 -14.23 9.82 -44.73
N GLY A 42 -14.95 9.39 -43.69
CA GLY A 42 -15.83 8.23 -43.72
C GLY A 42 -17.10 8.50 -42.90
N ARG A 43 -18.07 9.23 -43.48
CA ARG A 43 -19.45 9.23 -42.98
C ARG A 43 -20.01 7.81 -43.10
N ARG A 44 -20.52 7.25 -42.00
CA ARG A 44 -21.50 6.15 -42.07
C ARG A 44 -22.70 6.48 -41.21
N GLU A 45 -23.83 6.25 -41.83
CA GLU A 45 -25.14 6.79 -41.54
C GLU A 45 -25.84 6.09 -40.38
N HIS A 46 -26.77 6.86 -39.82
CA HIS A 46 -27.92 6.46 -39.02
C HIS A 46 -28.46 5.07 -39.32
N ARG A 47 -28.68 4.29 -38.25
CA ARG A 47 -29.94 3.55 -38.09
C ARG A 47 -30.48 3.71 -36.68
N HIS A 48 -31.57 4.47 -36.61
CA HIS A 48 -32.54 4.43 -35.53
C HIS A 48 -33.29 3.10 -35.62
N GLY A 49 -33.25 2.32 -34.54
CA GLY A 49 -34.20 1.25 -34.26
C GLY A 49 -34.89 1.59 -32.96
N ALA A 50 -36.16 1.97 -33.06
CA ALA A 50 -37.06 2.16 -31.95
C ALA A 50 -37.64 0.79 -31.51
N ASP A 51 -38.36 0.85 -30.38
CA ASP A 51 -39.39 -0.07 -29.91
C ASP A 51 -38.97 -1.17 -28.94
N GLY A 52 -39.48 -1.03 -27.70
CA GLY A 52 -39.48 -2.11 -26.71
C GLY A 52 -39.59 -1.66 -25.25
N HIS A 53 -40.60 -0.86 -24.88
CA HIS A 53 -41.06 -0.80 -23.49
C HIS A 53 -41.89 -2.04 -23.17
N GLY A 54 -41.47 -2.82 -22.19
CA GLY A 54 -42.29 -3.82 -21.48
C GLY A 54 -42.05 -3.65 -19.97
N PRO A 55 -43.06 -3.27 -19.17
CA PRO A 55 -42.91 -3.10 -17.74
C PRO A 55 -43.42 -4.36 -17.03
N ASP A 56 -42.57 -5.39 -16.92
CA ASP A 56 -42.88 -6.53 -16.06
C ASP A 56 -41.74 -6.75 -15.06
N GLY A 57 -42.02 -6.36 -13.83
CA GLY A 57 -41.16 -6.59 -12.69
C GLY A 57 -41.04 -8.08 -12.40
N HIS A 58 -39.82 -8.58 -12.44
CA HIS A 58 -39.44 -9.79 -11.74
C HIS A 58 -38.21 -9.48 -10.89
N GLY A 59 -38.39 -9.56 -9.58
CA GLY A 59 -37.34 -9.40 -8.59
C GLY A 59 -36.17 -10.31 -8.93
N ALA A 60 -35.00 -9.70 -9.11
CA ALA A 60 -33.74 -10.40 -9.23
C ALA A 60 -33.39 -11.03 -7.87
N HIS A 61 -34.02 -12.17 -7.57
CA HIS A 61 -33.46 -13.12 -6.64
C HIS A 61 -32.17 -13.62 -7.28
N GLY A 62 -31.03 -13.15 -6.77
CA GLY A 62 -29.72 -13.68 -7.14
C GLY A 62 -29.71 -15.22 -6.98
N PRO A 63 -28.82 -15.92 -7.70
CA PRO A 63 -28.81 -17.38 -7.70
C PRO A 63 -28.74 -17.90 -6.26
N ARG A 64 -29.77 -18.67 -5.85
CA ARG A 64 -29.73 -19.43 -4.61
C ARG A 64 -28.58 -20.43 -4.75
N PRO A 65 -27.60 -20.47 -3.82
CA PRO A 65 -26.52 -21.45 -3.91
C PRO A 65 -27.11 -22.85 -3.92
N SER A 66 -26.65 -23.68 -4.86
CA SER A 66 -27.12 -25.06 -5.01
C SER A 66 -26.80 -25.86 -3.74
N PRO A 67 -27.71 -26.74 -3.27
CA PRO A 67 -27.41 -27.62 -2.15
C PRO A 67 -26.19 -28.49 -2.50
N GLY A 68 -25.11 -28.38 -1.73
CA GLY A 68 -23.88 -29.15 -1.92
C GLY A 68 -22.63 -28.36 -2.32
N GLN A 69 -22.71 -27.04 -2.53
CA GLN A 69 -21.49 -26.22 -2.58
C GLN A 69 -20.88 -26.11 -1.17
N PRO A 70 -19.58 -26.42 -0.99
CA PRO A 70 -18.91 -26.12 0.27
C PRO A 70 -19.07 -24.63 0.58
N ALA A 71 -19.30 -24.30 1.85
CA ALA A 71 -19.32 -22.91 2.29
C ALA A 71 -18.01 -22.24 1.83
N ALA A 72 -18.11 -21.04 1.24
CA ALA A 72 -16.94 -20.28 0.83
C ALA A 72 -16.00 -20.10 2.04
N ASP A 73 -14.70 -20.32 1.85
CA ASP A 73 -13.71 -20.06 2.89
C ASP A 73 -13.76 -18.55 3.19
N PRO A 74 -13.99 -18.11 4.45
CA PRO A 74 -13.98 -16.68 4.79
C PRO A 74 -12.72 -15.93 4.33
N ARG A 75 -11.60 -16.66 4.15
CA ARG A 75 -10.36 -16.11 3.60
C ARG A 75 -10.48 -15.69 2.13
N ASP A 76 -11.42 -16.28 1.39
CA ASP A 76 -11.71 -15.87 0.02
C ASP A 76 -12.29 -14.45 -0.03
N ASP A 77 -13.05 -14.02 0.99
CA ASP A 77 -13.51 -12.63 1.10
C ASP A 77 -12.35 -11.67 1.34
N GLU A 78 -11.40 -12.07 2.18
CA GLU A 78 -10.21 -11.27 2.48
C GLU A 78 -9.30 -11.13 1.25
N LEU A 79 -9.04 -12.24 0.53
CA LEU A 79 -8.28 -12.20 -0.73
C LEU A 79 -8.98 -11.36 -1.78
N ARG A 80 -10.31 -11.45 -1.90
CA ARG A 80 -11.11 -10.61 -2.82
C ARG A 80 -11.02 -9.14 -2.44
N ALA A 81 -11.06 -8.79 -1.15
CA ALA A 81 -10.93 -7.42 -0.69
C ALA A 81 -9.55 -6.82 -1.07
N VAL A 82 -8.47 -7.59 -0.91
CA VAL A 82 -7.13 -7.17 -1.36
C VAL A 82 -7.08 -7.00 -2.87
N ALA A 83 -7.56 -8.00 -3.62
CA ALA A 83 -7.54 -7.96 -5.07
C ALA A 83 -8.38 -6.82 -5.67
N ALA A 84 -9.46 -6.40 -4.99
CA ALA A 84 -10.29 -5.29 -5.44
C ALA A 84 -9.56 -3.93 -5.44
N ILE A 85 -8.55 -3.77 -4.58
CA ILE A 85 -7.72 -2.56 -4.53
C ILE A 85 -6.44 -2.73 -5.35
N HIS A 86 -5.75 -3.86 -5.17
CA HIS A 86 -4.41 -4.08 -5.69
C HIS A 86 -4.38 -4.72 -7.10
N GLY A 87 -5.49 -5.30 -7.54
CA GLY A 87 -5.57 -6.09 -8.79
C GLY A 87 -5.11 -7.55 -8.64
N GLY A 88 -4.64 -7.96 -7.47
CA GLY A 88 -4.29 -9.34 -7.12
C GLY A 88 -4.00 -9.49 -5.64
N ALA A 89 -4.05 -10.72 -5.11
CA ALA A 89 -3.81 -11.01 -3.70
C ALA A 89 -2.44 -11.66 -3.49
N GLY A 90 -1.35 -10.95 -3.87
CA GLY A 90 0.02 -11.41 -3.63
C GLY A 90 0.44 -11.29 -2.16
N PRO A 91 1.51 -11.98 -1.74
CA PRO A 91 1.89 -12.10 -0.32
C PRO A 91 2.14 -10.76 0.36
N TRP A 92 2.77 -9.80 -0.32
CA TRP A 92 3.08 -8.47 0.23
C TRP A 92 1.84 -7.59 0.43
N ALA A 93 0.88 -7.64 -0.50
CA ALA A 93 -0.40 -6.94 -0.33
C ALA A 93 -1.24 -7.59 0.77
N VAL A 94 -1.26 -8.92 0.84
CA VAL A 94 -1.96 -9.63 1.93
C VAL A 94 -1.33 -9.34 3.29
N ALA A 95 0.01 -9.26 3.38
CA ALA A 95 0.67 -8.85 4.62
C ALA A 95 0.23 -7.46 5.06
N GLY A 96 0.17 -6.49 4.13
CA GLY A 96 -0.36 -5.16 4.40
C GLY A 96 -1.82 -5.17 4.89
N TYR A 97 -2.66 -6.03 4.32
CA TYR A 97 -4.05 -6.19 4.77
C TYR A 97 -4.13 -6.71 6.20
N ARG A 98 -3.33 -7.74 6.54
CA ARG A 98 -3.27 -8.27 7.91
C ARG A 98 -2.77 -7.23 8.90
N MET A 99 -1.69 -6.52 8.55
CA MET A 99 -1.14 -5.42 9.35
C MET A 99 -2.20 -4.34 9.60
N GLY A 100 -2.95 -3.94 8.56
CA GLY A 100 -4.00 -2.94 8.67
C GLY A 100 -5.16 -3.36 9.58
N ARG A 101 -5.62 -4.62 9.45
CA ARG A 101 -6.67 -5.18 10.32
C ARG A 101 -6.24 -5.27 11.77
N TYR A 102 -5.04 -5.78 12.01
CA TYR A 102 -4.43 -5.80 13.34
C TYR A 102 -4.43 -4.39 13.94
N ALA A 103 -4.01 -3.41 13.13
CA ALA A 103 -3.80 -2.08 13.62
C ALA A 103 -5.09 -1.35 14.02
N ILE A 104 -6.12 -1.38 13.17
CA ILE A 104 -7.39 -0.72 13.48
C ILE A 104 -8.10 -1.41 14.65
N ALA A 105 -7.96 -2.73 14.81
CA ALA A 105 -8.49 -3.44 15.96
C ALA A 105 -7.81 -2.97 17.26
N LYS A 106 -6.48 -2.89 17.28
CA LYS A 106 -5.70 -2.45 18.45
C LYS A 106 -5.94 -0.98 18.79
N LEU A 107 -6.12 -0.13 17.78
CA LEU A 107 -6.45 1.27 17.96
C LEU A 107 -7.93 1.51 18.28
N GLY A 108 -8.81 0.49 18.19
CA GLY A 108 -10.25 0.61 18.40
C GLY A 108 -11.00 1.39 17.30
N LEU A 109 -10.48 1.37 16.08
CA LEU A 109 -11.02 2.09 14.92
C LEU A 109 -11.83 1.14 14.01
N LEU A 110 -12.86 1.69 13.38
CA LEU A 110 -13.59 1.00 12.32
C LEU A 110 -12.93 1.23 10.97
N GLN A 111 -13.08 0.28 10.05
CA GLN A 111 -12.70 0.45 8.65
C GLN A 111 -13.38 1.70 8.07
N GLY A 112 -12.65 2.48 7.28
CA GLY A 112 -13.12 3.70 6.66
C GLY A 112 -12.96 4.96 7.52
N SER A 113 -12.59 4.83 8.80
CA SER A 113 -12.47 5.96 9.73
C SER A 113 -11.57 7.08 9.18
N PHE A 114 -12.08 8.32 9.21
CA PHE A 114 -11.29 9.53 8.92
C PHE A 114 -10.33 9.89 10.06
N ASP A 115 -10.48 9.29 11.24
CA ASP A 115 -9.60 9.49 12.39
C ASP A 115 -8.30 8.66 12.26
N LEU A 116 -8.27 7.69 11.35
CA LEU A 116 -7.05 6.96 11.01
C LEU A 116 -6.16 7.77 10.07
N GLU A 117 -4.86 7.74 10.34
CA GLU A 117 -3.79 8.08 9.39
C GLU A 117 -2.87 6.87 9.23
N VAL A 118 -2.45 6.59 7.99
CA VAL A 118 -1.53 5.52 7.63
C VAL A 118 -0.34 6.12 6.89
N VAL A 119 0.88 5.85 7.36
CA VAL A 119 2.11 6.25 6.69
C VAL A 119 2.92 4.98 6.40
N HIS A 120 3.14 4.70 5.12
CA HIS A 120 3.93 3.55 4.70
C HIS A 120 5.29 4.00 4.17
N HIS A 121 6.35 3.55 4.84
CA HIS A 121 7.73 3.77 4.43
C HIS A 121 8.16 2.60 3.55
N SER A 122 8.66 2.88 2.34
CA SER A 122 9.15 1.85 1.42
C SER A 122 10.13 2.39 0.38
N PRO A 123 11.03 1.56 -0.17
CA PRO A 123 11.75 1.93 -1.38
C PRO A 123 10.78 2.06 -2.55
N ARG A 124 11.20 2.77 -3.61
CA ARG A 124 10.47 2.83 -4.90
C ARG A 124 10.58 1.50 -5.67
N ASN A 125 10.08 0.44 -5.06
CA ASN A 125 10.03 -0.90 -5.62
C ASN A 125 8.63 -1.48 -5.32
N VAL A 126 7.97 -1.94 -6.39
CA VAL A 126 6.57 -2.39 -6.39
C VAL A 126 6.30 -3.39 -5.28
N GLN A 127 7.20 -4.35 -5.07
CA GLN A 127 7.05 -5.41 -4.08
C GLN A 127 6.75 -4.88 -2.67
N PHE A 128 7.50 -3.87 -2.23
CA PHE A 128 7.36 -3.34 -0.87
C PHE A 128 6.17 -2.40 -0.78
N SER A 129 5.95 -1.57 -1.80
CA SER A 129 4.80 -0.66 -1.83
C SER A 129 3.44 -1.36 -1.87
N CYS A 130 3.37 -2.63 -2.31
CA CYS A 130 2.14 -3.46 -2.25
C CYS A 130 1.52 -3.48 -0.84
N ILE A 131 2.32 -3.33 0.22
CA ILE A 131 1.83 -3.29 1.60
C ILE A 131 0.84 -2.13 1.79
N ALA A 132 1.06 -0.99 1.15
CA ALA A 132 0.17 0.17 1.27
C ALA A 132 -1.22 -0.12 0.68
N ASP A 133 -1.31 -0.83 -0.44
CA ASP A 133 -2.59 -1.24 -1.03
C ASP A 133 -3.32 -2.26 -0.15
N GLY A 134 -2.58 -3.18 0.46
CA GLY A 134 -3.10 -4.07 1.49
C GLY A 134 -3.69 -3.32 2.68
N ALA A 135 -2.92 -2.37 3.22
CA ALA A 135 -3.36 -1.52 4.32
C ALA A 135 -4.60 -0.70 3.93
N ALA A 136 -4.66 -0.18 2.71
CA ALA A 136 -5.84 0.50 2.17
C ALA A 136 -7.06 -0.43 2.11
N ALA A 137 -6.90 -1.66 1.62
CA ALA A 137 -7.98 -2.65 1.58
C ALA A 137 -8.52 -2.99 2.98
N ALA A 138 -7.65 -3.15 3.97
CA ALA A 138 -8.03 -3.49 5.33
C ALA A 138 -8.68 -2.34 6.09
N THR A 139 -8.14 -1.13 5.94
CA THR A 139 -8.49 0.01 6.78
C THR A 139 -9.41 1.00 6.10
N GLY A 140 -9.56 0.89 4.78
CA GLY A 140 -10.21 1.88 3.93
C GLY A 140 -9.41 3.17 3.78
N ALA A 141 -8.20 3.33 4.36
CA ALA A 141 -7.37 4.51 4.13
C ALA A 141 -6.98 4.64 2.65
N SER A 142 -6.84 5.86 2.14
CA SER A 142 -6.49 6.06 0.74
C SER A 142 -5.81 7.39 0.49
N LEU A 143 -5.09 7.49 -0.64
CA LEU A 143 -4.51 8.75 -1.11
C LEU A 143 -5.60 9.82 -1.28
N GLY A 144 -6.76 9.45 -1.84
CA GLY A 144 -7.87 10.39 -2.07
C GLY A 144 -8.53 10.91 -0.79
N LYS A 145 -8.55 10.09 0.28
CA LYS A 145 -8.98 10.54 1.62
C LYS A 145 -7.89 11.30 2.38
N LEU A 146 -6.70 11.44 1.77
CA LEU A 146 -5.53 12.12 2.33
C LEU A 146 -5.13 11.57 3.70
N ASN A 147 -5.41 10.29 3.94
CA ASN A 147 -5.13 9.61 5.20
C ASN A 147 -4.30 8.33 5.01
N LEU A 148 -3.77 8.14 3.81
CA LEU A 148 -2.67 7.23 3.48
C LEU A 148 -1.58 8.03 2.77
N SER A 149 -0.32 7.84 3.15
CA SER A 149 0.83 8.42 2.45
C SER A 149 1.96 7.40 2.27
N LEU A 150 2.72 7.58 1.19
CA LEU A 150 3.93 6.83 0.90
C LEU A 150 5.14 7.73 1.15
N VAL A 151 6.06 7.25 1.99
CA VAL A 151 7.34 7.92 2.26
C VAL A 151 8.46 7.03 1.74
N GLU A 152 9.38 7.63 0.99
CA GLU A 152 10.51 6.89 0.45
C GLU A 152 11.49 6.50 1.58
N ALA A 153 11.89 5.24 1.61
CA ALA A 153 12.81 4.68 2.58
C ALA A 153 13.68 3.59 1.95
N THR A 154 14.70 3.11 2.67
CA THR A 154 15.45 1.93 2.26
C THR A 154 14.63 0.66 2.50
N GLU A 155 15.04 -0.47 1.92
CA GLU A 155 14.40 -1.76 2.19
C GLU A 155 14.38 -2.13 3.69
N ALA A 156 15.46 -1.81 4.40
CA ALA A 156 15.55 -2.00 5.85
C ALA A 156 14.58 -1.11 6.63
N GLY A 157 14.19 0.05 6.07
CA GLY A 157 13.21 0.97 6.62
C GLY A 157 11.77 0.69 6.22
N VAL A 158 11.46 -0.47 5.62
CA VAL A 158 10.08 -0.82 5.25
C VAL A 158 9.24 -1.05 6.49
N GLU A 159 8.28 -0.16 6.74
CA GLU A 159 7.34 -0.19 7.87
C GLU A 159 6.05 0.57 7.57
N THR A 160 5.00 0.31 8.34
CA THR A 160 3.73 1.04 8.25
C THR A 160 3.30 1.51 9.61
N THR A 161 3.12 2.81 9.76
CA THR A 161 2.61 3.43 10.98
C THR A 161 1.14 3.75 10.83
N TYR A 162 0.34 3.32 11.80
CA TYR A 162 -1.08 3.60 11.91
C TYR A 162 -1.30 4.48 13.13
N ARG A 163 -1.90 5.66 12.93
CA ARG A 163 -2.12 6.63 13.99
C ARG A 163 -3.61 6.98 14.11
N ARG A 164 -4.13 6.95 15.33
CA ARG A 164 -5.42 7.54 15.68
C ARG A 164 -5.21 9.02 15.98
N LYS A 165 -5.62 9.90 15.05
CA LYS A 165 -5.32 11.34 15.12
C LYS A 165 -5.89 12.00 16.38
N SER A 166 -7.11 11.64 16.79
CA SER A 166 -7.79 12.22 17.96
C SER A 166 -7.06 12.01 19.29
N THR A 167 -6.25 10.96 19.41
CA THR A 167 -5.56 10.60 20.67
C THR A 167 -4.04 10.67 20.56
N GLY A 168 -3.51 10.70 19.33
CA GLY A 168 -2.07 10.54 19.08
C GLY A 168 -1.56 9.10 19.24
N GLN A 169 -2.39 8.14 19.68
CA GLN A 169 -1.98 6.74 19.79
C GLN A 169 -1.57 6.22 18.41
N ALA A 170 -0.40 5.59 18.35
CA ALA A 170 0.14 5.03 17.12
C ALA A 170 0.75 3.66 17.36
N ILE A 171 0.78 2.86 16.31
CA ILE A 171 1.49 1.59 16.24
C ILE A 171 2.22 1.51 14.90
N THR A 172 3.44 0.98 14.93
CA THR A 172 4.26 0.80 13.74
C THR A 172 4.52 -0.69 13.55
N LEU A 173 4.24 -1.18 12.35
CA LEU A 173 4.37 -2.59 11.99
C LEU A 173 5.42 -2.75 10.89
N ARG A 174 6.27 -3.76 11.03
CA ARG A 174 7.26 -4.16 10.02
C ARG A 174 6.98 -5.58 9.54
N PRO A 175 7.14 -5.88 8.24
CA PRO A 175 7.21 -7.26 7.79
C PRO A 175 8.35 -7.98 8.52
N SER A 176 8.04 -9.12 9.13
CA SER A 176 8.99 -9.88 9.94
C SER A 176 10.17 -10.38 9.10
N ALA A 177 11.30 -10.68 9.74
CA ALA A 177 12.44 -11.28 9.03
C ALA A 177 12.06 -12.61 8.35
N ALA A 178 11.24 -13.44 9.01
CA ALA A 178 10.75 -14.71 8.47
C ALA A 178 9.89 -14.50 7.22
N PHE A 179 8.97 -13.52 7.25
CA PHE A 179 8.15 -13.15 6.11
C PHE A 179 9.01 -12.73 4.92
N ARG A 180 9.96 -11.80 5.15
CA ARG A 180 10.85 -11.29 4.12
C ARG A 180 11.66 -12.42 3.49
N ALA A 181 12.26 -13.29 4.29
CA ALA A 181 13.04 -14.42 3.79
C ALA A 181 12.20 -15.38 2.93
N ARG A 182 10.93 -15.60 3.32
CA ARG A 182 10.05 -16.57 2.65
C ARG A 182 9.42 -16.03 1.37
N PHE A 183 8.99 -14.77 1.36
CA PHE A 183 8.14 -14.22 0.31
C PHE A 183 8.83 -13.17 -0.59
N ARG A 184 10.15 -12.98 -0.46
CA ARG A 184 10.87 -12.00 -1.28
C ARG A 184 10.85 -12.36 -2.77
N ASP A 185 11.17 -13.60 -3.11
CA ASP A 185 11.47 -14.01 -4.49
C ASP A 185 10.42 -14.99 -5.03
N VAL A 186 9.15 -14.82 -4.64
CA VAL A 186 8.04 -15.68 -5.10
C VAL A 186 7.83 -15.47 -6.61
N PRO A 187 7.89 -16.52 -7.44
CA PRO A 187 7.59 -16.42 -8.87
C PRO A 187 6.18 -15.90 -9.12
N ARG A 188 5.98 -15.17 -10.22
CA ARG A 188 4.72 -14.47 -10.52
C ARG A 188 3.52 -15.41 -10.52
N GLU A 189 3.67 -16.61 -11.07
CA GLU A 189 2.66 -17.66 -11.15
C GLU A 189 2.30 -18.28 -9.79
N LYS A 190 3.10 -18.02 -8.74
CA LYS A 190 2.88 -18.50 -7.37
C LYS A 190 2.39 -17.41 -6.41
N LEU A 191 2.17 -16.18 -6.88
CA LEU A 191 1.80 -15.05 -6.02
C LEU A 191 0.46 -15.25 -5.32
N GLU A 192 -0.57 -15.74 -6.02
CA GLU A 192 -1.89 -15.95 -5.41
C GLU A 192 -1.88 -17.07 -4.35
N PRO A 193 -1.34 -18.28 -4.62
CA PRO A 193 -1.16 -19.29 -3.57
C PRO A 193 -0.35 -18.78 -2.38
N ALA A 194 0.72 -18.01 -2.62
CA ALA A 194 1.53 -17.42 -1.55
C ALA A 194 0.74 -16.39 -0.72
N GLY A 195 -0.12 -15.57 -1.34
CA GLY A 195 -1.02 -14.68 -0.60
C GLY A 195 -2.01 -15.43 0.29
N ARG A 196 -2.63 -16.50 -0.22
CA ARG A 196 -3.51 -17.37 0.58
C ARG A 196 -2.77 -17.99 1.77
N GLU A 197 -1.53 -18.42 1.54
CA GLU A 197 -0.67 -18.93 2.61
C GLU A 197 -0.42 -17.87 3.68
N VAL A 198 -0.12 -16.63 3.29
CA VAL A 198 0.09 -15.51 4.22
C VAL A 198 -1.14 -15.27 5.09
N LEU A 199 -2.38 -15.44 4.65
CA LEU A 199 -3.57 -15.34 5.53
C LEU A 199 -3.61 -16.40 6.63
N SER A 200 -2.91 -17.51 6.44
CA SER A 200 -2.94 -18.66 7.34
C SER A 200 -1.87 -18.62 8.42
N LEU A 201 -0.82 -17.82 8.23
CA LEU A 201 0.33 -17.78 9.15
C LEU A 201 -0.02 -17.10 10.48
N PRO A 202 0.65 -17.42 11.59
CA PRO A 202 0.63 -16.59 12.79
C PRO A 202 1.06 -15.14 12.52
N ASP A 203 0.53 -14.16 13.26
CA ASP A 203 0.88 -12.74 13.08
C ASP A 203 2.39 -12.50 13.15
N ALA A 204 3.07 -13.10 14.14
CA ALA A 204 4.52 -12.98 14.34
C ALA A 204 5.36 -13.52 13.17
N GLU A 205 4.80 -14.42 12.35
CA GLU A 205 5.46 -14.89 11.13
C GLU A 205 5.31 -13.92 9.97
N VAL A 206 4.35 -12.98 10.01
CA VAL A 206 4.11 -12.00 8.95
C VAL A 206 4.67 -10.62 9.31
N PHE A 207 4.43 -10.16 10.53
CA PHE A 207 4.83 -8.83 10.97
C PHE A 207 5.20 -8.78 12.45
N GLU A 208 5.93 -7.74 12.81
CA GLU A 208 6.29 -7.41 14.18
C GLU A 208 5.89 -5.96 14.50
N GLU A 209 5.51 -5.71 15.75
CA GLU A 209 5.37 -4.35 16.27
C GLU A 209 6.72 -3.76 16.61
N VAL A 210 6.97 -2.56 16.12
CA VAL A 210 8.15 -1.79 16.46
C VAL A 210 7.82 -0.92 17.66
N SER A 211 8.54 -1.12 18.75
CA SER A 211 8.51 -0.20 19.88
C SER A 211 8.93 1.18 19.39
N THR A 212 8.00 2.14 19.32
CA THR A 212 8.38 3.54 19.16
C THR A 212 9.14 3.94 20.44
N PRO A 213 10.38 4.47 20.35
CA PRO A 213 10.97 5.16 21.49
C PRO A 213 10.00 6.25 21.93
N PRO A 214 9.80 6.49 23.24
CA PRO A 214 8.96 7.59 23.68
C PRO A 214 9.46 8.87 22.99
N ALA A 215 8.55 9.60 22.36
CA ALA A 215 8.89 10.86 21.73
C ALA A 215 9.60 11.73 22.77
N SER A 216 10.84 12.13 22.48
CA SER A 216 11.56 13.10 23.30
C SER A 216 10.61 14.27 23.52
N ALA A 217 10.35 14.60 24.78
CA ALA A 217 9.53 15.75 25.13
C ALA A 217 10.10 16.99 24.42
N PRO A 218 9.26 17.88 23.88
CA PRO A 218 9.76 19.15 23.36
C PRO A 218 10.48 19.88 24.51
N GLU A 219 11.73 20.30 24.26
CA GLU A 219 12.46 21.27 25.10
C GLU A 219 11.73 22.62 25.16
#